data_AF-A0A841R450-F1
#
_entry.id   AF-A0A841R450-F1
#
_cell.length_a   1.000
_cell.length_b   1.000
_cell.length_c   1.000
_cell.angle_alpha   90.00
_cell.angle_beta   90.00
_cell.angle_gamma   90.00
#
_symmetry.space_group_name_H-M   'P 1'
#
loop_
_entity.id
_entity.type
_entity.pdbx_description
1 polymer ?
#
loop_
_entity_poly.entity_id
_entity_poly.type
_entity_poly.pdbx_seq_one_letter_code
_entity_poly.pdbx_strand_id
1 'polypeptide(L)'
;MIKKMVGFLTVLCMAFFIAGCSSTPDVSGTYLGLDDNNQPAGAIVLKSVGDNAYDCSLFISNRERTKMEKDWAGRVVLNIEKKALEQDKITPPDLFFNKDYTSITRTARSFSGASVEYTYKKLSNSEMKQYQHLFE
;
A
#
# COMPACT_ATOMS: atom_id res chain seq x y z
N MET A 1 19.26 -43.96 -38.39
CA MET A 1 19.10 -43.91 -36.92
C MET A 1 19.39 -42.49 -36.43
N ILE A 2 18.38 -41.64 -36.35
CA ILE A 2 18.46 -40.35 -35.63
C ILE A 2 17.31 -40.40 -34.65
N LYS A 3 17.60 -40.87 -33.43
CA LYS A 3 16.64 -40.97 -32.34
C LYS A 3 17.33 -40.38 -31.13
N LYS A 4 16.62 -39.47 -30.45
CA LYS A 4 16.95 -38.80 -29.17
C LYS A 4 17.75 -37.51 -29.28
N MET A 5 17.11 -36.37 -29.54
CA MET A 5 17.60 -35.06 -29.07
C MET A 5 16.48 -34.00 -28.93
N VAL A 6 15.25 -34.41 -28.56
CA VAL A 6 14.13 -33.47 -28.36
C VAL A 6 13.59 -33.49 -26.92
N GLY A 7 14.24 -34.25 -26.02
CA GLY A 7 13.77 -34.42 -24.63
C GLY A 7 14.43 -33.52 -23.59
N PHE A 8 15.40 -32.68 -23.96
CA PHE A 8 16.17 -31.88 -23.00
C PHE A 8 15.86 -30.38 -23.03
N LEU A 9 15.19 -29.88 -24.08
CA LEU A 9 14.91 -28.45 -24.22
C LEU A 9 13.61 -28.02 -23.52
N THR A 10 12.68 -28.93 -23.27
CA THR A 10 11.42 -28.65 -22.57
C THR A 10 11.54 -28.68 -21.04
N VAL A 11 12.61 -29.27 -20.51
CA VAL A 11 12.85 -29.32 -19.05
C VAL A 11 13.49 -28.02 -18.54
N LEU A 12 14.17 -27.25 -19.41
CA LEU A 12 14.71 -25.95 -19.02
C LEU A 12 13.62 -24.88 -18.85
N CYS A 13 12.49 -24.97 -19.58
CA CYS A 13 11.40 -23.99 -19.45
C CYS A 13 10.55 -24.16 -18.18
N MET A 14 10.54 -25.34 -17.55
CA MET A 14 9.88 -25.51 -16.25
C MET A 14 10.79 -25.17 -15.06
N ALA A 15 12.11 -25.13 -15.24
CA ALA A 15 13.05 -24.77 -14.17
C ALA A 15 13.13 -23.26 -13.89
N PHE A 16 12.57 -22.40 -14.75
CA PHE A 16 12.47 -20.96 -14.49
C PHE A 16 11.29 -20.57 -13.58
N PHE A 17 10.46 -21.52 -13.12
CA PHE A 17 9.31 -21.23 -12.25
C PHE A 17 9.53 -21.57 -10.76
N ILE A 18 10.70 -22.08 -10.36
CA ILE A 18 10.97 -22.47 -8.95
C ILE A 18 12.17 -21.73 -8.34
N ALA A 19 12.59 -20.64 -8.97
CA ALA A 19 13.16 -19.52 -8.25
C ALA A 19 12.19 -18.36 -8.42
N GLY A 20 10.98 -18.52 -7.85
CA GLY A 20 10.12 -17.39 -7.59
C GLY A 20 10.92 -16.43 -6.74
N CYS A 21 11.55 -15.44 -7.38
CA CYS A 21 11.83 -14.18 -6.74
C CYS A 21 10.47 -13.71 -6.24
N SER A 22 10.11 -14.08 -5.01
CA SER A 22 9.04 -13.46 -4.26
C SER A 22 9.50 -12.02 -4.03
N SER A 23 9.45 -11.23 -5.11
CA SER A 23 9.53 -9.78 -4.98
C SER A 23 8.26 -9.43 -4.24
N THR A 24 8.43 -9.09 -2.97
CA THR A 24 7.36 -8.51 -2.18
C THR A 24 6.71 -7.40 -3.03
N PRO A 25 5.38 -7.44 -3.27
CA PRO A 25 4.77 -6.48 -4.17
C PRO A 25 5.04 -5.06 -3.66
N ASP A 26 5.53 -4.19 -4.54
CA ASP A 26 5.83 -2.80 -4.17
C ASP A 26 4.53 -2.03 -3.92
N VAL A 27 4.25 -1.79 -2.64
CA VAL A 27 3.07 -1.04 -2.19
C VAL A 27 3.35 0.45 -2.05
N SER A 28 4.53 0.93 -2.48
CA SER A 28 4.82 2.37 -2.51
C SER A 28 3.79 3.13 -3.34
N GLY A 29 3.49 4.34 -2.90
CA GLY A 29 2.55 5.23 -3.58
C GLY A 29 1.75 6.10 -2.63
N THR A 30 0.85 6.87 -3.22
CA THR A 30 -0.11 7.72 -2.50
C THR A 30 -1.46 7.03 -2.50
N TYR A 31 -2.04 6.90 -1.32
CA TYR A 31 -3.38 6.39 -1.08
C TYR A 31 -4.26 7.53 -0.61
N LEU A 32 -5.36 7.80 -1.30
CA LEU A 32 -6.26 8.92 -1.01
C LEU A 32 -7.56 8.42 -0.38
N GLY A 33 -7.96 9.03 0.73
CA GLY A 33 -9.25 8.87 1.36
C GLY A 33 -10.17 10.02 0.96
N LEU A 34 -11.38 9.67 0.53
CA LEU A 34 -12.43 10.64 0.22
C LEU A 34 -13.49 10.62 1.34
N ASP A 35 -14.12 11.76 1.60
CA ASP A 35 -15.30 11.84 2.45
C ASP A 35 -16.59 11.44 1.69
N ASP A 36 -17.73 11.49 2.38
CA ASP A 36 -19.04 11.15 1.83
C ASP A 36 -19.47 12.07 0.67
N ASN A 37 -18.83 13.24 0.50
CA ASN A 37 -19.06 14.17 -0.60
C ASN A 37 -18.05 13.98 -1.75
N ASN A 38 -17.27 12.90 -1.75
CA ASN A 38 -16.16 12.62 -2.66
C ASN A 38 -15.06 13.71 -2.63
N GLN A 39 -14.89 14.41 -1.51
CA GLN A 39 -13.82 15.38 -1.34
C GLN A 39 -12.60 14.72 -0.67
N PRO A 40 -11.36 15.10 -1.03
CA PRO A 40 -10.15 14.65 -0.36
C PRO A 40 -10.17 14.95 1.14
N ALA A 41 -10.18 13.90 1.96
CA ALA A 41 -10.26 14.00 3.43
C ALA A 41 -8.93 13.66 4.13
N GLY A 42 -8.13 12.80 3.50
CA GLY A 42 -6.80 12.45 3.99
C GLY A 42 -6.03 11.64 2.96
N ALA A 43 -4.74 11.48 3.21
CA ALA A 43 -3.88 10.66 2.37
C ALA A 43 -2.83 9.90 3.18
N ILE A 44 -2.46 8.72 2.71
CA ILE A 44 -1.34 7.94 3.22
C ILE A 44 -0.31 7.85 2.10
N VAL A 45 0.92 8.29 2.37
CA VAL A 45 2.04 8.19 1.43
C VAL A 45 3.02 7.16 1.96
N LEU A 46 3.31 6.14 1.15
CA LEU A 46 4.30 5.10 1.43
C LEU A 46 5.46 5.24 0.46
N LYS A 47 6.67 5.31 1.00
CA LYS A 47 7.92 5.30 0.22
C LYS A 47 8.77 4.12 0.66
N SER A 48 9.06 3.19 -0.25
CA SER A 48 9.98 2.10 0.04
C SER A 48 11.37 2.64 0.41
N VAL A 49 11.96 2.07 1.46
CA VAL A 49 13.33 2.36 1.92
C VAL A 49 14.20 1.11 2.01
N GLY A 50 13.70 -0.02 1.53
CA GLY A 50 14.39 -1.32 1.56
C GLY A 50 13.40 -2.48 1.64
N ASP A 51 13.92 -3.67 1.93
CA ASP A 51 13.12 -4.90 2.01
C ASP A 51 12.01 -4.75 3.07
N ASN A 52 10.75 -4.69 2.61
CA ASN A 52 9.55 -4.59 3.44
C ASN A 52 9.45 -3.36 4.36
N ALA A 53 10.39 -2.42 4.27
CA ALA A 53 10.43 -1.21 5.08
C ALA A 53 9.98 0.01 4.28
N TYR A 54 9.10 0.81 4.88
CA TYR A 54 8.52 1.99 4.23
C TYR A 54 8.54 3.18 5.17
N ASP A 55 8.89 4.35 4.66
CA ASP A 55 8.58 5.61 5.33
C ASP A 55 7.12 5.94 5.02
N CYS A 56 6.29 5.95 6.06
CA CYS A 56 4.86 6.22 6.00
C CYS A 56 4.58 7.65 6.47
N SER A 57 3.73 8.38 5.76
CA SER A 57 3.22 9.68 6.18
C SER A 57 1.71 9.72 6.03
N LEU A 58 1.02 10.10 7.11
CA LEU A 58 -0.40 10.40 7.13
C LEU A 58 -0.61 11.90 6.97
N PHE A 59 -1.50 12.25 6.07
CA PHE A 59 -1.96 13.60 5.83
C PHE A 59 -3.46 13.68 6.07
N ILE A 60 -3.90 14.79 6.65
CA ILE A 60 -5.31 15.10 6.90
C ILE A 60 -5.63 16.41 6.20
N SER A 61 -6.83 16.52 5.63
CA SER A 61 -7.24 17.77 5.00
C SER A 61 -7.43 18.86 6.06
N ASN A 62 -6.73 19.97 5.88
CA ASN A 62 -7.01 21.18 6.62
C ASN A 62 -8.16 21.92 5.91
N ARG A 63 -9.35 21.90 6.52
CA ARG A 63 -10.58 22.48 5.95
C ARG A 63 -10.48 23.99 5.71
N GLU A 64 -9.65 24.71 6.46
CA GLU A 64 -9.47 26.16 6.31
C GLU A 64 -8.55 26.49 5.15
N ARG A 65 -7.53 25.66 4.91
CA ARG A 65 -6.47 25.92 3.92
C ARG A 65 -6.65 25.20 2.60
N THR A 66 -7.64 24.31 2.50
CA THR A 66 -7.88 23.42 1.33
C THR A 66 -6.64 22.61 0.91
N LYS A 67 -5.71 22.40 1.84
CA LYS A 67 -4.45 21.66 1.66
C LYS A 67 -4.38 20.47 2.60
N MET A 68 -3.53 19.52 2.24
CA MET A 68 -3.19 18.35 3.05
C MET A 68 -2.05 18.73 4.00
N GLU A 69 -2.30 18.62 5.31
CA GLU A 69 -1.29 18.81 6.33
C GLU A 69 -0.82 17.46 6.87
N LYS A 70 0.49 17.32 7.08
CA LYS A 70 1.08 16.10 7.59
C LYS A 70 0.75 15.98 9.08
N ASP A 71 -0.06 14.99 9.43
CA ASP A 71 -0.49 14.70 10.79
C ASP A 71 0.52 13.80 11.51
N TRP A 72 0.98 12.75 10.83
CA TRP A 72 1.91 11.78 11.40
C TRP A 72 2.89 11.29 10.35
N ALA A 73 4.12 10.97 10.77
CA ALA A 73 5.07 10.24 9.94
C ALA A 73 5.91 9.29 10.79
N GLY A 74 6.23 8.13 10.21
CA GLY A 74 7.05 7.13 10.86
C GLY A 74 7.45 6.02 9.90
N ARG A 75 8.51 5.30 10.27
CA ARG A 75 8.93 4.11 9.53
C ARG A 75 8.09 2.92 9.96
N VAL A 76 7.64 2.15 8.97
CA VAL A 76 6.80 0.96 9.17
C VAL A 76 7.43 -0.21 8.43
N VAL A 77 7.35 -1.40 9.03
CA VAL A 77 7.71 -2.65 8.35
C VAL A 77 6.42 -3.36 8.00
N LEU A 78 6.15 -3.49 6.71
CA LEU A 78 4.93 -4.12 6.22
C LEU A 78 5.25 -5.58 5.88
N ASN A 79 4.67 -6.51 6.62
CA ASN A 79 4.74 -7.91 6.25
C ASN A 79 3.66 -8.22 5.20
N ILE A 80 4.02 -8.01 3.93
CA ILE A 80 3.08 -8.09 2.79
C ILE A 80 2.75 -9.56 2.46
N GLU A 81 3.60 -10.51 2.84
CA GLU A 81 3.36 -11.96 2.65
C GLU A 81 2.43 -12.56 3.71
N LYS A 82 2.39 -11.97 4.90
CA LYS A 82 1.49 -12.39 5.98
C LYS A 82 0.13 -11.76 5.74
N LYS A 83 -0.75 -12.51 5.05
CA LYS A 83 -2.18 -12.18 4.86
C LYS A 83 -2.75 -11.47 6.10
N ALA A 84 -3.00 -10.17 6.00
CA ALA A 84 -4.08 -9.36 6.58
C ALA A 84 -4.74 -9.70 7.96
N LEU A 85 -4.18 -10.56 8.80
CA LEU A 85 -4.92 -11.19 9.91
C LEU A 85 -4.19 -11.26 11.25
N GLU A 86 -2.97 -10.73 11.35
CA GLU A 86 -2.32 -10.60 12.65
C GLU A 86 -1.99 -9.13 12.89
N GLN A 87 -2.62 -8.57 13.91
CA GLN A 87 -2.36 -7.24 14.45
C GLN A 87 -0.92 -7.23 14.99
N ASP A 88 0.06 -7.07 14.10
CA ASP A 88 1.47 -7.03 14.46
C ASP A 88 1.77 -5.65 15.06
N LYS A 89 2.46 -5.63 16.22
CA LYS A 89 2.70 -4.42 17.03
C LYS A 89 3.69 -3.44 16.38
N ILE A 90 4.10 -3.70 15.15
CA ILE A 90 5.17 -3.02 14.40
C ILE A 90 4.59 -2.14 13.27
N THR A 91 3.44 -2.51 12.72
CA THR A 91 2.63 -1.62 11.87
C THR A 91 1.99 -0.58 12.80
N PRO A 92 1.84 0.70 12.42
CA PRO A 92 0.98 1.63 13.16
C PRO A 92 -0.32 0.88 13.42
N PRO A 93 -0.73 0.70 14.68
CA PRO A 93 -1.85 -0.17 14.98
C PRO A 93 -2.99 0.33 14.11
N ASP A 94 -3.50 -0.56 13.26
CA ASP A 94 -4.70 -0.37 12.46
C ASP A 94 -4.53 -0.05 10.95
N LEU A 95 -3.38 -0.24 10.30
CA LEU A 95 -3.29 -0.18 8.81
C LEU A 95 -3.37 -1.58 8.15
N PHE A 96 -4.37 -1.78 7.28
CA PHE A 96 -4.65 -3.05 6.61
C PHE A 96 -4.71 -2.89 5.09
N PHE A 97 -3.99 -3.72 4.34
CA PHE A 97 -4.10 -3.75 2.89
C PHE A 97 -5.20 -4.71 2.44
N ASN A 98 -5.88 -4.37 1.35
CA ASN A 98 -6.67 -5.36 0.63
C ASN A 98 -5.76 -6.36 -0.12
N LYS A 99 -6.34 -7.46 -0.61
CA LYS A 99 -5.59 -8.54 -1.29
C LYS A 99 -4.80 -8.08 -2.51
N ASP A 100 -5.27 -7.04 -3.18
CA ASP A 100 -4.68 -6.52 -4.41
C ASP A 100 -3.70 -5.34 -4.15
N TYR A 101 -3.52 -4.96 -2.88
CA TYR A 101 -2.70 -3.81 -2.43
C TYR A 101 -3.10 -2.45 -3.05
N THR A 102 -4.32 -2.37 -3.57
CA THR A 102 -4.91 -1.18 -4.18
C THR A 102 -5.62 -0.29 -3.16
N SER A 103 -5.79 -0.74 -1.92
CA SER A 103 -6.34 0.08 -0.85
C SER A 103 -5.72 -0.22 0.51
N ILE A 104 -5.70 0.80 1.38
CA ILE A 104 -5.34 0.72 2.79
C ILE A 104 -6.57 1.10 3.60
N THR A 105 -6.94 0.28 4.57
CA THR A 105 -7.94 0.61 5.60
C THR A 105 -7.20 0.97 6.87
N ARG A 106 -7.52 2.14 7.43
CA ARG A 106 -7.07 2.59 8.74
C ARG A 106 -8.23 2.52 9.72
N THR A 107 -8.06 1.83 10.84
CA THR A 107 -9.02 1.93 11.95
C THR A 107 -8.53 3.00 12.93
N ALA A 108 -9.45 3.79 13.50
CA ALA A 108 -9.15 4.71 14.57
C ALA A 108 -10.32 4.77 15.56
N ARG A 109 -10.02 5.01 16.83
CA ARG A 109 -11.07 5.21 17.84
C ARG A 109 -11.64 6.63 17.72
N SER A 110 -12.95 6.74 17.61
CA SER A 110 -13.65 8.00 17.74
C SER A 110 -13.63 8.51 19.18
N PHE A 111 -14.01 9.77 19.38
CA PHE A 111 -14.26 10.35 20.70
C PHE A 111 -15.35 9.62 21.50
N SER A 112 -16.28 8.92 20.84
CA SER A 112 -17.30 8.10 21.48
C SER A 112 -16.82 6.69 21.86
N GLY A 113 -15.55 6.37 21.59
CA GLY A 113 -14.98 5.05 21.82
C GLY A 113 -15.34 4.02 20.75
N ALA A 114 -16.16 4.39 19.76
CA ALA A 114 -16.47 3.54 18.62
C ALA A 114 -15.26 3.44 17.68
N SER A 115 -15.08 2.27 17.08
CA SER A 115 -14.06 2.04 16.07
C SER A 115 -14.56 2.58 14.73
N VAL A 116 -13.84 3.52 14.13
CA VAL A 116 -14.16 4.08 12.80
C VAL A 116 -13.11 3.62 11.82
N GLU A 117 -13.55 3.16 10.65
CA GLU A 117 -12.68 2.72 9.56
C GLU A 117 -12.62 3.77 8.46
N TYR A 118 -11.41 4.04 7.99
CA TYR A 118 -11.13 4.96 6.90
C TYR A 118 -10.44 4.18 5.79
N THR A 119 -11.03 4.14 4.61
CA THR A 119 -10.43 3.44 3.46
C THR A 119 -9.80 4.43 2.49
N TYR A 120 -8.55 4.16 2.12
CA TYR A 120 -7.74 4.98 1.22
C TYR A 120 -7.43 4.14 -0.04
N LYS A 121 -7.68 4.69 -1.22
CA LYS A 121 -7.41 4.01 -2.50
C LYS A 121 -6.08 4.47 -3.08
N LYS A 122 -5.28 3.53 -3.60
CA LYS A 122 -4.03 3.81 -4.29
C LYS A 122 -4.32 4.62 -5.54
N LEU A 123 -3.65 5.75 -5.69
CA LEU A 123 -3.74 6.57 -6.88
C LEU A 123 -2.77 6.05 -7.95
N SER A 124 -3.22 6.03 -9.20
CA SER A 124 -2.33 5.95 -10.36
C SER A 124 -1.53 7.25 -10.54
N ASN A 125 -0.47 7.19 -11.35
CA ASN A 125 0.34 8.37 -11.67
C ASN A 125 -0.48 9.50 -12.32
N SER A 126 -1.50 9.15 -13.13
CA SER A 126 -2.39 10.15 -13.75
C SER A 126 -3.33 10.79 -12.74
N GLU A 127 -3.87 10.01 -11.79
CA GLU A 127 -4.74 10.53 -10.74
C GLU A 127 -3.96 11.41 -9.77
N MET A 128 -2.73 11.02 -9.41
CA MET A 128 -1.88 11.80 -8.50
C MET A 128 -1.66 13.24 -9.00
N LYS A 129 -1.52 13.45 -10.32
CA LYS A 129 -1.40 14.79 -10.91
C LYS A 129 -2.61 15.68 -10.63
N GLN A 130 -3.80 15.11 -10.56
CA GLN A 130 -5.04 15.86 -10.27
C GLN A 130 -5.02 16.40 -8.84
N TYR A 131 -4.42 15.66 -7.90
CA TYR A 131 -4.39 15.97 -6.47
C TYR A 131 -3.08 16.58 -5.99
N GLN A 132 -2.08 16.72 -6.85
CA GLN A 132 -0.74 17.19 -6.48
C GLN A 132 -0.79 18.55 -5.76
N HIS A 133 -1.63 19.46 -6.25
CA HIS A 133 -1.84 20.78 -5.68
C HIS A 133 -2.27 20.77 -4.21
N LEU A 134 -2.81 19.65 -3.69
CA LEU A 134 -3.21 19.55 -2.29
C LEU A 134 -2.01 19.41 -1.35
N PHE A 135 -0.86 18.95 -1.84
CA PHE A 135 0.34 18.66 -1.03
C PHE A 135 1.42 19.75 -1.13
N GLU A 136 1.17 20.79 -1.93
CA GLU A 136 2.05 21.95 -2.18
C GLU A 136 1.83 23.10 -1.22
#